data_AF-A0AAT9HZE9-F1
#
_entry.id   AF-A0AAT9HZE9-F1
#
_cell.length_a   1.000
_cell.length_b   1.000
_cell.length_c   1.000
_cell.angle_alpha   90.00
_cell.angle_beta   90.00
_cell.angle_gamma   90.00
#
_symmetry.space_group_name_H-M   'P 1'
#
loop_
_entity.id
_entity.type
_entity.pdbx_description
1 polymer ?
#
loop_
_entity_poly.entity_id
_entity_poly.type
_entity_poly.pdbx_seq_one_letter_code
_entity_poly.pdbx_strand_id
1 'polypeptide(L)'
;MEYVAIRENVAPEVVREEIAAGRAVLPANVNHPETEPMIIGKRFLVKVNANIGNSAVTSSIEEEVEKMTWATRWGADTVMDLSTGRNIHTTREWVLRNSPSPSAPCRSTRPWRRSTAGPRS
;
A
#
# COMPACT_ATOMS: atom_id res chain seq x y z
N MET A 1 -17.72 1.20 4.55
CA MET A 1 -17.59 0.73 5.95
C MET A 1 -18.19 -0.65 6.13
N GLU A 2 -19.30 -0.98 5.47
CA GLU A 2 -19.92 -2.31 5.52
C GLU A 2 -18.97 -3.46 5.10
N TYR A 3 -18.21 -3.29 4.02
CA TYR A 3 -17.24 -4.30 3.56
C TYR A 3 -16.23 -4.71 4.65
N VAL A 4 -15.62 -3.73 5.33
CA VAL A 4 -14.65 -3.99 6.41
C VAL A 4 -15.35 -4.54 7.66
N ALA A 5 -16.60 -4.18 7.89
CA ALA A 5 -17.39 -4.69 9.00
C ALA A 5 -17.67 -6.19 8.84
N ILE A 6 -18.04 -6.62 7.63
CA ILE A 6 -18.22 -8.03 7.27
C ILE A 6 -16.90 -8.79 7.40
N ARG A 7 -15.80 -8.24 6.89
CA ARG A 7 -14.47 -8.88 6.93
C ARG A 7 -13.93 -9.07 8.36
N GLU A 8 -14.20 -8.11 9.25
CA GLU A 8 -13.80 -8.17 10.66
C GLU A 8 -14.86 -8.81 11.57
N ASN A 9 -15.99 -9.24 11.01
CA ASN A 9 -17.14 -9.81 11.73
C ASN A 9 -17.66 -8.92 12.88
N VAL A 10 -17.80 -7.61 12.60
CA VAL A 10 -18.32 -6.60 13.54
C VAL A 10 -19.45 -5.79 12.91
N ALA A 11 -20.20 -5.06 13.73
CA ALA A 11 -21.23 -4.16 13.23
C ALA A 11 -20.62 -2.94 12.49
N PRO A 12 -21.21 -2.47 11.37
CA PRO A 12 -20.76 -1.28 10.65
C PRO A 12 -20.69 -0.01 11.50
N GLU A 13 -21.54 0.09 12.51
CA GLU A 13 -21.60 1.21 13.46
C GLU A 13 -20.30 1.29 14.28
N VAL A 14 -19.75 0.15 14.69
CA VAL A 14 -18.48 0.07 15.42
C VAL A 14 -17.33 0.59 14.57
N VAL A 15 -17.30 0.19 13.29
CA VAL A 15 -16.31 0.69 12.32
C VAL A 15 -16.40 2.22 12.20
N ARG A 16 -17.62 2.76 12.07
CA ARG A 16 -17.84 4.20 11.96
C ARG A 16 -17.41 4.95 13.23
N GLU A 17 -17.73 4.43 14.40
CA GLU A 17 -17.38 5.03 15.69
C GLU A 17 -15.86 5.05 15.93
N GLU A 18 -15.17 3.95 15.63
CA GLU A 18 -13.71 3.88 15.79
C GLU A 18 -12.98 4.83 14.82
N ILE A 19 -13.49 4.97 13.58
CA ILE A 19 -12.97 5.94 12.60
C ILE A 19 -13.26 7.38 13.06
N ALA A 20 -14.49 7.68 13.49
CA ALA A 20 -14.88 9.02 13.94
C ALA A 20 -14.10 9.45 15.20
N ALA A 21 -13.78 8.51 16.08
CA ALA A 21 -12.95 8.74 17.26
C ALA A 21 -11.44 8.81 16.94
N GLY A 22 -11.03 8.61 15.68
CA GLY A 22 -9.61 8.62 15.27
C GLY A 22 -8.79 7.44 15.79
N ARG A 23 -9.44 6.37 16.27
CA ARG A 23 -8.77 5.17 16.78
C ARG A 23 -8.53 4.09 15.71
N ALA A 24 -9.18 4.25 14.55
CA ALA A 24 -9.00 3.40 13.41
C ALA A 24 -8.95 4.22 12.11
N VAL A 25 -8.25 3.68 11.11
CA VAL A 25 -8.10 4.28 9.78
C VAL A 25 -8.49 3.28 8.70
N LEU A 26 -9.08 3.79 7.63
CA LEU A 26 -9.47 3.02 6.45
C LEU A 26 -8.76 3.63 5.23
N PRO A 27 -7.61 3.08 4.81
CA PRO A 27 -6.90 3.55 3.62
C PRO A 27 -7.63 3.09 2.35
N ALA A 28 -8.57 3.91 1.87
CA ALA A 28 -9.25 3.72 0.58
C ALA A 28 -9.09 4.97 -0.28
N ASN A 29 -8.06 4.99 -1.11
CA ASN A 29 -7.86 6.07 -2.07
C ASN A 29 -8.81 5.89 -3.26
N VAL A 30 -9.56 6.94 -3.62
CA VAL A 30 -10.47 6.96 -4.78
C VAL A 30 -9.80 6.60 -6.11
N ASN A 31 -8.48 6.78 -6.21
CA ASN A 31 -7.70 6.47 -7.41
C ASN A 31 -7.19 5.02 -7.47
N HIS A 32 -7.49 4.19 -6.45
CA HIS A 32 -7.13 2.77 -6.40
C HIS A 32 -8.41 1.92 -6.24
N PRO A 33 -9.25 1.87 -7.30
CA PRO A 33 -10.51 1.12 -7.26
C PRO A 33 -10.32 -0.40 -7.12
N GLU A 34 -9.14 -0.92 -7.46
CA GLU A 34 -8.78 -2.33 -7.34
C GLU A 34 -8.53 -2.75 -5.88
N THR A 35 -8.45 -1.81 -4.93
CA THR A 35 -8.25 -2.09 -3.50
C THR A 35 -9.47 -2.74 -2.89
N GLU A 36 -9.27 -3.87 -2.22
CA GLU A 36 -10.17 -4.38 -1.21
C GLU A 36 -10.06 -3.52 0.06
N PRO A 37 -11.16 -2.86 0.50
CA PRO A 37 -11.10 -2.02 1.69
C PRO A 37 -10.73 -2.83 2.94
N MET A 38 -9.81 -2.29 3.73
CA MET A 38 -9.35 -2.88 4.99
C MET A 38 -9.29 -1.80 6.07
N ILE A 39 -9.55 -2.18 7.32
CA ILE A 39 -9.48 -1.27 8.47
C ILE A 39 -8.29 -1.62 9.35
N ILE A 40 -7.61 -0.59 9.84
CA ILE A 40 -6.48 -0.70 10.75
C ILE A 40 -6.85 0.03 12.03
N GLY A 41 -6.85 -0.66 13.16
CA GLY A 41 -7.13 -0.06 14.47
C GLY A 41 -7.02 -1.08 15.60
N LYS A 42 -6.92 -0.59 16.84
CA LYS A 42 -6.67 -1.43 18.04
C LYS A 42 -7.76 -2.47 18.32
N ARG A 43 -8.99 -2.22 17.83
CA ARG A 43 -10.17 -3.06 18.06
C ARG A 43 -10.37 -4.15 17.00
N PHE A 44 -9.57 -4.13 15.94
CA PHE A 44 -9.66 -5.04 14.79
C PHE A 44 -8.49 -6.04 14.79
N LEU A 45 -8.51 -7.00 13.88
CA LEU A 45 -7.41 -7.93 13.70
C LEU A 45 -6.10 -7.19 13.39
N VAL A 46 -4.99 -7.67 13.96
CA VAL A 46 -3.66 -7.14 13.68
C VAL A 46 -3.36 -7.32 12.19
N LYS A 47 -2.93 -6.23 11.54
CA LYS A 47 -2.62 -6.20 10.12
C LYS A 47 -1.12 -6.22 9.88
N VAL A 48 -0.69 -6.96 8.86
CA VAL A 48 0.71 -7.09 8.47
C VAL A 48 0.98 -6.27 7.21
N ASN A 49 2.06 -5.49 7.24
CA ASN A 49 2.56 -4.76 6.07
C ASN A 49 3.78 -5.44 5.49
N ALA A 50 3.78 -5.68 4.18
CA ALA A 50 4.95 -6.12 3.44
C ALA A 50 5.60 -4.94 2.71
N ASN A 51 6.91 -4.77 2.91
CA ASN A 51 7.69 -3.79 2.16
C ASN A 51 8.26 -4.45 0.91
N ILE A 52 7.95 -3.89 -0.24
CA ILE A 52 8.56 -4.25 -1.52
C ILE A 52 9.36 -3.05 -2.04
N GLY A 53 10.17 -3.24 -3.07
CA GLY A 53 10.82 -2.13 -3.72
C GLY A 53 12.13 -2.51 -4.39
N ASN A 54 12.35 -1.87 -5.54
CA ASN A 54 13.59 -1.97 -6.29
C ASN A 54 14.72 -1.18 -5.62
N SER A 55 15.91 -1.77 -5.57
CA SER A 55 17.14 -1.09 -5.20
C SER A 55 17.85 -0.51 -6.43
N ALA A 56 18.83 0.37 -6.27
CA ALA A 56 19.57 0.92 -7.42
C ALA A 56 20.35 -0.13 -8.25
N VAL A 57 20.44 -1.37 -7.77
CA VAL A 57 21.40 -2.37 -8.24
C VAL A 57 20.71 -3.55 -8.92
N THR A 58 19.52 -3.96 -8.46
CA THR A 58 18.83 -5.15 -8.98
C THR A 58 17.33 -5.14 -8.61
N SER A 59 16.45 -4.87 -9.59
CA SER A 59 15.18 -5.58 -9.82
C SER A 59 14.45 -5.02 -11.04
N SER A 60 13.66 -5.85 -11.69
CA SER A 60 12.78 -5.47 -12.81
C SER A 60 11.35 -5.19 -12.32
N ILE A 61 10.50 -4.64 -13.19
CA ILE A 61 9.11 -4.31 -12.83
C ILE A 61 8.33 -5.59 -12.51
N GLU A 62 8.55 -6.63 -13.28
CA GLU A 62 7.88 -7.93 -13.18
C GLU A 62 8.18 -8.60 -11.84
N GLU A 63 9.44 -8.53 -11.39
CA GLU A 63 9.87 -9.11 -10.12
C GLU A 63 9.19 -8.41 -8.93
N GLU A 64 8.99 -7.09 -8.99
CA GLU A 64 8.30 -6.35 -7.94
C GLU A 64 6.79 -6.68 -7.89
N VAL A 65 6.16 -6.89 -9.05
CA VAL A 65 4.76 -7.34 -9.13
C VAL A 65 4.63 -8.77 -8.60
N GLU A 66 5.58 -9.65 -8.88
CA GLU A 66 5.60 -11.00 -8.35
C GLU A 66 5.77 -11.00 -6.83
N LYS A 67 6.72 -10.21 -6.29
CA LYS A 67 6.91 -10.05 -4.83
C LYS A 67 5.64 -9.56 -4.13
N MET A 68 4.97 -8.56 -4.71
CA MET A 68 3.69 -8.06 -4.21
C MET A 68 2.61 -9.15 -4.18
N THR A 69 2.48 -9.90 -5.27
CA THR A 69 1.51 -11.00 -5.40
C THR A 69 1.81 -12.09 -4.37
N TRP A 70 3.08 -12.43 -4.21
CA TRP A 70 3.53 -13.42 -3.24
C TRP A 70 3.27 -12.98 -1.81
N ALA A 71 3.62 -11.74 -1.46
CA ALA A 71 3.38 -11.19 -0.13
C ALA A 71 1.89 -11.22 0.23
N THR A 72 1.03 -10.78 -0.70
CA THR A 72 -0.43 -10.78 -0.48
C THR A 72 -0.96 -12.21 -0.32
N ARG A 73 -0.44 -13.16 -1.11
CA ARG A 73 -0.81 -14.58 -1.04
C ARG A 73 -0.47 -15.22 0.33
N TRP A 74 0.62 -14.80 0.96
CA TRP A 74 1.03 -15.29 2.28
C TRP A 74 0.45 -14.50 3.46
N GLY A 75 -0.48 -13.59 3.21
CA GLY A 75 -1.21 -12.88 4.27
C GLY A 75 -0.68 -11.49 4.60
N ALA A 76 0.03 -10.82 3.69
CA ALA A 76 0.25 -9.39 3.83
C ALA A 76 -1.06 -8.62 3.57
N ASP A 77 -1.53 -7.89 4.59
CA ASP A 77 -2.73 -7.06 4.51
C ASP A 77 -2.50 -5.76 3.72
N THR A 78 -1.29 -5.22 3.78
CA THR A 78 -0.91 -3.98 3.09
C THR A 78 0.47 -4.11 2.48
N VAL A 79 0.72 -3.35 1.42
CA VAL A 79 2.01 -3.34 0.73
C VAL A 79 2.55 -1.92 0.62
N MET A 80 3.82 -1.72 0.95
CA MET A 80 4.48 -0.44 0.79
C MET A 80 5.58 -0.53 -0.26
N ASP A 81 5.52 0.35 -1.26
CA ASP A 81 6.57 0.50 -2.26
C ASP A 81 7.67 1.46 -1.74
N LEU A 82 8.82 0.89 -1.43
CA LEU A 82 10.04 1.56 -0.99
C LEU A 82 11.09 1.70 -2.10
N SER A 83 10.70 1.54 -3.37
CA SER A 83 11.63 1.60 -4.50
C SER A 83 12.46 2.89 -4.51
N THR A 84 13.76 2.73 -4.70
CA THR A 84 14.77 3.82 -4.77
C THR A 84 15.45 3.92 -6.14
N GLY A 85 15.16 2.98 -7.05
CA GLY A 85 15.81 2.82 -8.36
C GLY A 85 15.41 3.81 -9.46
N ARG A 86 15.69 3.45 -10.72
CA ARG A 86 15.17 4.13 -11.93
C ARG A 86 13.74 3.65 -12.20
N ASN A 87 12.90 4.48 -12.83
CA ASN A 87 11.52 4.14 -13.23
C ASN A 87 10.49 3.84 -12.11
N ILE A 88 10.68 4.42 -10.91
CA ILE A 88 9.76 4.27 -9.76
C ILE A 88 8.30 4.52 -10.13
N HIS A 89 8.02 5.50 -10.99
CA HIS A 89 6.66 5.81 -11.42
C HIS A 89 6.01 4.65 -12.16
N THR A 90 6.72 4.05 -13.11
CA THR A 90 6.21 2.95 -13.92
C THR A 90 6.01 1.71 -13.05
N THR A 91 7.03 1.30 -12.27
CA THR A 91 6.92 0.17 -11.35
C THR A 91 5.73 0.31 -10.41
N ARG A 92 5.54 1.51 -9.85
CA ARG A 92 4.46 1.76 -8.92
C ARG A 92 3.08 1.72 -9.56
N GLU A 93 2.90 2.25 -10.77
CA GLU A 93 1.61 2.14 -11.47
C GLU A 93 1.27 0.67 -11.73
N TRP A 94 2.26 -0.14 -12.14
CA TRP A 94 2.06 -1.58 -12.32
C TRP A 94 1.68 -2.28 -11.01
N VAL A 95 2.38 -2.00 -9.91
CA VAL A 95 2.04 -2.54 -8.59
C VAL A 95 0.64 -2.10 -8.18
N LEU A 96 0.31 -0.80 -8.26
CA LEU A 96 -1.00 -0.27 -7.87
C LEU A 96 -2.15 -0.97 -8.63
N ARG A 97 -2.01 -1.13 -9.94
CA ARG A 97 -3.04 -1.74 -10.79
C ARG A 97 -3.22 -3.24 -10.58
N ASN A 98 -2.20 -3.92 -10.07
CA ASN A 98 -2.24 -5.36 -9.81
C ASN A 98 -2.41 -5.69 -8.31
N SER A 99 -2.40 -4.68 -7.43
CA SER A 99 -2.51 -4.89 -5.99
C SER A 99 -3.95 -4.83 -5.53
N PRO A 100 -4.49 -5.93 -4.96
CA PRO A 100 -5.81 -5.90 -4.31
C PRO A 100 -5.73 -5.33 -2.89
N SER A 101 -4.53 -5.14 -2.33
CA SER A 101 -4.33 -4.60 -0.99
C SER A 101 -4.07 -3.09 -1.02
N PRO A 102 -4.40 -2.35 0.05
CA PRO A 102 -4.04 -0.94 0.14
C PRO A 102 -2.53 -0.79 0.01
N SER A 103 -2.11 0.00 -0.99
CA SER A 103 -0.69 0.24 -1.22
C SER A 103 -0.31 1.70 -1.07
N ALA A 104 0.81 1.92 -0.38
CA ALA A 104 1.32 3.26 -0.10
C ALA A 104 2.74 3.41 -0.65
N PRO A 105 3.06 4.54 -1.29
CA PRO A 105 4.45 4.89 -1.56
C PRO A 105 5.12 5.46 -0.31
N CYS A 106 6.41 5.19 -0.15
CA CYS A 106 7.21 6.04 0.72
C CYS A 106 7.46 7.39 0.03
N ARG A 107 6.89 8.48 0.58
CA ARG A 107 7.02 9.81 -0.02
C ARG A 107 8.45 10.37 0.06
N SER A 108 9.27 9.93 1.02
CA SER A 108 10.63 10.44 1.21
C SER A 108 11.62 9.97 0.12
N THR A 109 11.31 8.89 -0.60
CA THR A 109 12.14 8.43 -1.73
C THR A 109 11.98 9.31 -2.98
N ARG A 110 10.89 10.10 -3.09
CA ARG A 110 10.65 11.02 -4.22
C ARG A 110 11.56 12.27 -4.22
N PRO A 111 11.71 13.02 -3.10
CA PRO A 111 12.60 14.17 -3.02
C PRO A 111 14.08 13.83 -3.24
N TRP A 112 14.54 12.67 -2.74
CA TRP A 112 15.96 12.27 -2.84
C TRP A 112 16.46 12.25 -4.28
N ARG A 113 15.58 11.92 -5.25
CA ARG A 113 15.89 12.03 -6.69
C ARG A 113 15.77 13.44 -7.25
N ARG A 114 14.87 14.28 -6.75
CA ARG A 114 14.81 15.70 -7.16
C ARG A 114 16.05 16.47 -6.74
N SER A 115 16.71 16.08 -5.64
CA SER A 115 17.96 16.68 -5.19
C SER A 115 19.22 16.05 -5.78
N THR A 116 19.18 14.78 -6.21
CA THR A 116 20.35 14.08 -6.83
C THR A 116 20.31 14.03 -8.36
N ALA A 117 19.18 14.33 -8.99
CA ALA A 117 19.14 14.67 -10.41
C ALA A 117 19.71 16.08 -10.55
N GLY A 118 20.97 16.17 -10.97
CA GLY A 118 21.63 17.43 -11.32
C GLY A 118 20.79 18.30 -12.27
N PRO A 119 21.15 19.59 -12.40
CA PRO A 119 20.35 20.55 -13.15
C PRO A 119 20.05 20.01 -14.55
N ARG A 120 18.78 20.00 -14.92
CA ARG A 120 18.36 19.68 -16.28
C ARG A 120 18.93 20.78 -17.18
N SER A 121 19.96 20.43 -17.94
CA SER A 121 20.48 21.19 -19.09
C SER A 121 19.46 21.25 -20.21
#